data_AF-A0A1L9PLW9-F1
#
_entry.id   AF-A0A1L9PLW9-F1
#
_cell.length_a   1.000
_cell.length_b   1.000
_cell.length_c   1.000
_cell.angle_alpha   90.00
_cell.angle_beta   90.00
_cell.angle_gamma   90.00
#
_symmetry.space_group_name_H-M   'P 1'
#
loop_
_entity.id
_entity.type
_entity.pdbx_description
1 polymer ?
#
loop_
_entity_poly.entity_id
_entity_poly.type
_entity_poly.pdbx_seq_one_letter_code
_entity_poly.pdbx_strand_id
1 'polypeptide(L)'
;MKYLASFSLLACAASALPSLETRQGTVGQAILDKALTAAGTPYAWGGGTCQGPSEDNPPYEYGDTGYDCSGLVCWAVCQVTGRDLFTEGLRVTSTMYCADEATLGYKKYPFEERQPGDAVFFGGECDCGTSGSIHHVGLMIDNGDRMWNAPNDDVNQVQENSISGFGEAACPYVIRFT
;
A
#
# COMPACT_ATOMS: atom_id res chain seq x y z
N MET A 1 -67.33 15.63 -27.95
CA MET A 1 -66.16 16.02 -27.15
C MET A 1 -65.64 14.78 -26.45
N LYS A 2 -64.36 14.47 -26.66
CA LYS A 2 -63.63 13.30 -26.17
C LYS A 2 -63.05 13.59 -24.79
N TYR A 3 -63.15 12.69 -23.82
CA TYR A 3 -62.14 12.55 -22.75
C TYR A 3 -62.08 11.08 -22.30
N LEU A 4 -61.06 10.35 -22.79
CA LEU A 4 -60.56 9.15 -22.15
C LEU A 4 -59.66 9.59 -20.99
N ALA A 5 -59.93 9.14 -19.78
CA ALA A 5 -59.01 9.27 -18.65
C ALA A 5 -58.08 8.06 -18.64
N SER A 6 -56.83 8.26 -19.03
CA SER A 6 -55.74 7.29 -18.85
C SER A 6 -55.44 7.12 -17.36
N PHE A 7 -55.51 5.89 -16.87
CA PHE A 7 -54.92 5.51 -15.59
C PHE A 7 -53.43 5.24 -15.81
N SER A 8 -52.56 6.16 -15.34
CA SER A 8 -51.13 5.89 -15.19
C SER A 8 -50.91 5.01 -13.96
N LEU A 9 -50.42 3.78 -14.16
CA LEU A 9 -49.75 3.05 -13.09
C LEU A 9 -48.41 3.73 -12.81
N LEU A 10 -48.26 4.33 -11.62
CA LEU A 10 -46.95 4.65 -11.08
C LEU A 10 -46.27 3.34 -10.66
N ALA A 11 -45.23 2.94 -11.39
CA ALA A 11 -44.28 1.95 -10.89
C ALA A 11 -43.46 2.60 -9.76
N CYS A 12 -43.60 2.07 -8.54
CA CYS A 12 -42.65 2.37 -7.47
C CYS A 12 -41.30 1.76 -7.88
N ALA A 13 -40.34 2.60 -8.24
CA ALA A 13 -38.94 2.21 -8.27
C ALA A 13 -38.53 1.86 -6.84
N ALA A 14 -38.23 0.58 -6.59
CA ALA A 14 -37.59 0.15 -5.37
C ALA A 14 -36.21 0.82 -5.32
N SER A 15 -36.04 1.76 -4.40
CA SER A 15 -34.75 2.34 -4.06
C SER A 15 -33.84 1.20 -3.63
N ALA A 16 -32.83 0.87 -4.45
CA ALA A 16 -31.75 0.00 -4.02
C ALA A 16 -31.11 0.66 -2.80
N LEU A 17 -31.30 0.04 -1.63
CA LEU A 17 -30.56 0.41 -0.43
C LEU A 17 -29.07 0.31 -0.79
N PRO A 18 -28.23 1.31 -0.47
CA PRO A 18 -26.80 1.11 -0.59
C PRO A 18 -26.46 -0.14 0.22
N SER A 19 -25.85 -1.11 -0.46
CA SER A 19 -25.41 -2.35 0.14
C SER A 19 -24.59 -2.02 1.38
N LEU A 20 -24.88 -2.72 2.48
CA LEU A 20 -24.16 -2.67 3.76
C LEU A 20 -22.69 -3.11 3.66
N GLU A 21 -22.10 -3.13 2.46
CA GLU A 21 -20.71 -3.47 2.16
C GLU A 21 -19.76 -2.27 2.26
N THR A 22 -20.26 -1.05 2.44
CA THR A 22 -19.43 0.17 2.58
C THR A 22 -18.99 0.46 4.03
N ARG A 23 -19.13 -0.49 4.96
CA ARG A 23 -18.73 -0.30 6.38
C ARG A 23 -17.63 -1.23 6.90
N GLN A 24 -17.03 -2.06 6.07
CA GLN A 24 -15.78 -2.75 6.40
C GLN A 24 -14.79 -2.46 5.26
N GLY A 25 -13.75 -1.68 5.54
CA GLY A 25 -12.70 -1.39 4.56
C GLY A 25 -11.99 -2.66 4.11
N THR A 26 -11.35 -2.63 2.95
CA THR A 26 -10.50 -3.74 2.48
C THR A 26 -9.34 -3.98 3.45
N VAL A 27 -8.72 -5.17 3.40
CA VAL A 27 -7.49 -5.45 4.19
C VAL A 27 -6.40 -4.43 3.85
N GLY A 28 -6.24 -4.07 2.57
CA GLY A 28 -5.37 -2.98 2.14
C GLY A 28 -5.67 -1.65 2.83
N GLN A 29 -6.94 -1.22 2.88
CA GLN A 29 -7.31 0.02 3.58
C GLN A 29 -6.95 -0.04 5.06
N ALA A 30 -7.19 -1.17 5.73
CA ALA A 30 -6.81 -1.33 7.13
C ALA A 30 -5.29 -1.27 7.35
N ILE A 31 -4.50 -1.82 6.41
CA ILE A 31 -3.03 -1.72 6.40
C ILE A 31 -2.59 -0.26 6.21
N LEU A 32 -3.19 0.46 5.28
CA LEU A 32 -2.93 1.90 5.10
C LEU A 32 -3.27 2.69 6.38
N ASP A 33 -4.45 2.47 6.95
CA ASP A 33 -4.89 3.14 8.19
C ASP A 33 -3.90 2.90 9.33
N LYS A 34 -3.34 1.67 9.41
CA LYS A 34 -2.29 1.36 10.37
C LYS A 34 -0.98 2.09 10.05
N ALA A 35 -0.54 2.10 8.81
CA ALA A 35 0.68 2.79 8.39
C ALA A 35 0.59 4.31 8.62
N LEU A 36 -0.59 4.91 8.44
CA LEU A 36 -0.84 6.34 8.72
C LEU A 36 -0.59 6.70 10.19
N THR A 37 -0.73 5.75 11.13
CA THR A 37 -0.42 5.99 12.55
C THR A 37 1.08 6.21 12.83
N ALA A 38 1.96 5.91 11.87
CA ALA A 38 3.39 6.14 11.97
C ALA A 38 3.84 7.53 11.47
N ALA A 39 2.91 8.43 11.15
CA ALA A 39 3.22 9.78 10.66
C ALA A 39 4.30 10.48 11.50
N GLY A 40 5.34 10.99 10.84
CA GLY A 40 6.44 11.68 11.49
C GLY A 40 7.47 10.79 12.19
N THR A 41 7.29 9.46 12.21
CA THR A 41 8.33 8.54 12.69
C THR A 41 9.58 8.69 11.82
N PRO A 42 10.80 8.74 12.38
CA PRO A 42 12.04 8.82 11.62
C PRO A 42 12.15 7.73 10.54
N TYR A 43 12.91 8.04 9.49
CA TYR A 43 13.44 6.98 8.64
C TYR A 43 14.56 6.28 9.41
N ALA A 44 14.64 4.97 9.30
CA ALA A 44 15.78 4.20 9.78
C ALA A 44 16.10 3.11 8.78
N TRP A 45 17.32 3.07 8.25
CA TRP A 45 17.72 2.11 7.22
C TRP A 45 17.60 0.68 7.74
N GLY A 46 16.82 -0.17 7.07
CA GLY A 46 16.53 -1.52 7.57
C GLY A 46 15.60 -1.56 8.77
N GLY A 47 15.13 -0.41 9.25
CA GLY A 47 14.30 -0.26 10.44
C GLY A 47 12.90 -0.84 10.27
N GLY A 48 12.31 -1.27 11.39
CA GLY A 48 10.98 -1.85 11.47
C GLY A 48 11.01 -3.34 11.82
N THR A 49 10.06 -3.74 12.65
CA THR A 49 9.76 -5.13 13.04
C THR A 49 8.25 -5.29 13.13
N CYS A 50 7.74 -6.51 13.34
CA CYS A 50 6.32 -6.68 13.65
C CYS A 50 5.90 -5.95 14.94
N GLN A 51 6.82 -5.67 15.88
CA GLN A 51 6.51 -4.98 17.14
C GLN A 51 6.47 -3.44 17.01
N GLY A 52 7.04 -2.87 15.94
CA GLY A 52 7.13 -1.42 15.76
C GLY A 52 8.43 -0.97 15.10
N PRO A 53 8.78 0.33 15.23
CA PRO A 53 10.02 0.85 14.68
C PRO A 53 11.23 0.22 15.38
N SER A 54 12.36 0.16 14.71
CA SER A 54 13.62 -0.33 15.27
C SER A 54 14.77 0.59 14.87
N GLU A 55 15.92 0.38 15.51
CA GLU A 55 17.16 1.05 15.15
C GLU A 55 17.56 0.75 13.70
N ASP A 56 18.39 1.64 13.15
CA ASP A 56 19.11 1.42 11.91
C ASP A 56 19.87 0.08 11.91
N ASN A 57 19.99 -0.53 10.72
CA ASN A 57 20.81 -1.70 10.49
C ASN A 57 22.11 -1.34 9.75
N PRO A 58 23.25 -1.96 10.11
CA PRO A 58 24.53 -1.76 9.41
C PRO A 58 24.41 -1.94 7.89
N PRO A 59 25.14 -1.15 7.06
CA PRO A 59 26.24 -0.25 7.44
C PRO A 59 25.83 1.20 7.74
N TYR A 60 24.54 1.52 7.63
CA TYR A 60 24.02 2.86 7.90
C TYR A 60 23.55 2.88 9.36
N GLU A 61 24.11 3.77 10.18
CA GLU A 61 23.82 3.89 11.61
C GLU A 61 23.78 5.38 11.96
N TYR A 62 22.70 6.06 11.55
CA TYR A 62 22.51 7.48 11.88
C TYR A 62 21.97 7.66 13.31
N GLY A 63 21.57 6.55 13.95
CA GLY A 63 21.17 6.49 15.35
C GLY A 63 19.66 6.69 15.54
N ASP A 64 18.90 6.63 14.46
CA ASP A 64 17.46 6.79 14.48
C ASP A 64 16.74 5.47 14.79
N THR A 65 15.58 5.57 15.42
CA THR A 65 14.65 4.44 15.61
C THR A 65 13.40 4.72 14.79
N GLY A 66 13.19 3.92 13.75
CA GLY A 66 12.21 4.24 12.74
C GLY A 66 11.83 3.07 11.84
N TYR A 67 11.36 3.42 10.65
CA TYR A 67 11.05 2.49 9.58
C TYR A 67 11.81 2.89 8.31
N ASP A 68 12.28 1.91 7.54
CA ASP A 68 12.50 2.15 6.12
C ASP A 68 11.20 1.91 5.33
N CYS A 69 11.29 2.03 4.01
CA CYS A 69 10.17 1.91 3.10
C CYS A 69 9.39 0.59 3.26
N SER A 70 10.08 -0.55 3.19
CA SER A 70 9.44 -1.87 3.28
C SER A 70 9.19 -2.29 4.74
N GLY A 71 9.95 -1.77 5.70
CA GLY A 71 9.73 -1.98 7.12
C GLY A 71 8.39 -1.41 7.59
N LEU A 72 8.04 -0.21 7.12
CA LEU A 72 6.73 0.40 7.36
C LEU A 72 5.59 -0.49 6.85
N VAL A 73 5.71 -0.97 5.60
CA VAL A 73 4.71 -1.84 4.97
C VAL A 73 4.59 -3.17 5.72
N CYS A 74 5.72 -3.84 6.00
CA CYS A 74 5.73 -5.13 6.69
C CYS A 74 5.17 -5.02 8.11
N TRP A 75 5.49 -3.96 8.84
CA TRP A 75 4.89 -3.70 10.16
C TRP A 75 3.37 -3.55 10.06
N ALA A 76 2.88 -2.72 9.14
CA ALA A 76 1.45 -2.50 8.97
C ALA A 76 0.71 -3.81 8.58
N VAL A 77 1.29 -4.60 7.66
CA VAL A 77 0.77 -5.93 7.31
C VAL A 77 0.73 -6.85 8.53
N CYS A 78 1.80 -6.91 9.32
CA CYS A 78 1.85 -7.77 10.50
C CYS A 78 0.81 -7.38 11.56
N GLN A 79 0.64 -6.09 11.79
CA GLN A 79 -0.31 -5.57 12.76
C GLN A 79 -1.77 -5.81 12.38
N VAL A 80 -2.09 -5.83 11.09
CA VAL A 80 -3.46 -5.98 10.60
C VAL A 80 -3.83 -7.44 10.32
N THR A 81 -2.89 -8.21 9.76
CA THR A 81 -3.16 -9.57 9.27
C THR A 81 -2.57 -10.67 10.15
N GLY A 82 -1.59 -10.33 11.01
CA GLY A 82 -0.79 -11.29 11.76
C GLY A 82 0.28 -12.01 10.94
N ARG A 83 0.40 -11.75 9.63
CA ARG A 83 1.48 -12.29 8.79
C ARG A 83 2.78 -11.53 8.99
N ASP A 84 3.86 -12.27 9.19
CA ASP A 84 5.17 -11.71 9.46
C ASP A 84 6.07 -11.81 8.22
N LEU A 85 5.94 -10.83 7.33
CA LEU A 85 6.74 -10.73 6.10
C LEU A 85 8.25 -10.63 6.37
N PHE A 86 8.67 -10.25 7.58
CA PHE A 86 10.08 -10.26 7.98
C PHE A 86 10.62 -11.68 8.04
N THR A 87 9.90 -12.57 8.73
CA THR A 87 10.31 -13.97 8.88
C THR A 87 10.06 -14.83 7.64
N GLU A 88 9.11 -14.42 6.79
CA GLU A 88 8.78 -15.10 5.53
C GLU A 88 9.78 -14.76 4.40
N GLY A 89 10.78 -13.91 4.66
CA GLY A 89 11.77 -13.51 3.67
C GLY A 89 11.26 -12.52 2.62
N LEU A 90 10.11 -11.89 2.87
CA LEU A 90 9.45 -10.94 1.97
C LEU A 90 9.68 -9.47 2.37
N ARG A 91 10.54 -9.21 3.37
CA ARG A 91 10.85 -7.85 3.85
C ARG A 91 11.59 -6.99 2.84
N VAL A 92 12.49 -7.57 2.04
CA VAL A 92 13.26 -6.80 1.07
C VAL A 92 12.35 -6.40 -0.09
N THR A 93 12.37 -5.12 -0.47
CA THR A 93 11.49 -4.53 -1.50
C THR A 93 11.48 -5.33 -2.80
N SER A 94 12.65 -5.66 -3.34
CA SER A 94 12.77 -6.46 -4.57
C SER A 94 12.23 -7.88 -4.39
N THR A 95 12.50 -8.53 -3.25
CA THR A 95 11.98 -9.87 -2.95
C THR A 95 10.46 -9.86 -2.84
N MET A 96 9.88 -8.85 -2.17
CA MET A 96 8.43 -8.66 -2.06
C MET A 96 7.78 -8.51 -3.44
N TYR A 97 8.32 -7.60 -4.28
CA TYR A 97 7.78 -7.34 -5.60
C TYR A 97 7.97 -8.52 -6.56
N CYS A 98 9.10 -9.21 -6.51
CA CYS A 98 9.44 -10.26 -7.48
C CYS A 98 8.93 -11.66 -7.10
N ALA A 99 8.52 -11.89 -5.86
CA ALA A 99 7.88 -13.13 -5.45
C ALA A 99 6.65 -13.43 -6.32
N ASP A 100 6.45 -14.69 -6.71
CA ASP A 100 5.20 -15.11 -7.33
C ASP A 100 4.04 -15.01 -6.33
N GLU A 101 2.81 -14.92 -6.83
CA GLU A 101 1.61 -14.75 -5.98
C GLU A 101 1.41 -15.91 -4.98
N ALA A 102 1.89 -17.11 -5.31
CA ALA A 102 1.79 -18.26 -4.42
C ALA A 102 2.70 -18.11 -3.19
N THR A 103 3.93 -17.63 -3.40
CA THR A 103 4.90 -17.33 -2.34
C THR A 103 4.48 -16.09 -1.56
N LEU A 104 4.03 -15.05 -2.26
CA LEU A 104 3.60 -13.80 -1.66
C LEU A 104 2.33 -13.97 -0.81
N GLY A 105 1.42 -14.85 -1.23
CA GLY A 105 0.10 -15.02 -0.62
C GLY A 105 -0.85 -13.85 -0.90
N TYR A 106 -0.47 -12.94 -1.80
CA TYR A 106 -1.26 -11.79 -2.25
C TYR A 106 -1.23 -11.70 -3.76
N LYS A 107 -2.20 -10.98 -4.33
CA LYS A 107 -2.32 -10.80 -5.78
C LYS A 107 -1.62 -9.54 -6.25
N LYS A 108 -1.10 -9.61 -7.47
CA LYS A 108 -0.59 -8.48 -8.21
C LYS A 108 -1.65 -7.98 -9.18
N TYR A 109 -1.76 -6.66 -9.26
CA TYR A 109 -2.66 -5.99 -10.19
C TYR A 109 -1.86 -4.99 -11.03
N PRO A 110 -2.23 -4.77 -12.29
CA PRO A 110 -1.63 -3.69 -13.07
C PRO A 110 -1.72 -2.35 -12.32
N PHE A 111 -0.71 -1.50 -12.43
CA PHE A 111 -0.67 -0.22 -11.72
C PHE A 111 -1.89 0.68 -12.06
N GLU A 112 -2.46 0.57 -13.25
CA GLU A 112 -3.70 1.26 -13.62
C GLU A 112 -4.93 0.83 -12.80
N GLU A 113 -4.90 -0.34 -12.16
CA GLU A 113 -5.99 -0.87 -11.32
C GLU A 113 -5.77 -0.61 -9.82
N ARG A 114 -4.76 0.21 -9.46
CA ARG A 114 -4.41 0.51 -8.07
C ARG A 114 -5.57 1.06 -7.26
N GLN A 115 -5.62 0.67 -6.00
CA GLN A 115 -6.62 1.02 -5.00
C GLN A 115 -5.94 1.46 -3.70
N PRO A 116 -6.67 2.11 -2.77
CA PRO A 116 -6.10 2.52 -1.50
C PRO A 116 -5.63 1.29 -0.71
N GLY A 117 -4.41 1.37 -0.19
CA GLY A 117 -3.76 0.31 0.54
C GLY A 117 -3.01 -0.72 -0.29
N ASP A 118 -3.04 -0.65 -1.63
CA ASP A 118 -2.13 -1.44 -2.45
C ASP A 118 -0.68 -0.97 -2.23
N ALA A 119 0.28 -1.90 -2.24
CA ALA A 119 1.70 -1.55 -2.23
C ALA A 119 2.19 -1.18 -3.64
N VAL A 120 2.78 0.00 -3.77
CA VAL A 120 3.37 0.56 -5.00
C VAL A 120 4.89 0.54 -4.90
N PHE A 121 5.57 0.17 -5.99
CA PHE A 121 7.02 -0.08 -6.01
C PHE A 121 7.74 0.80 -7.02
N PHE A 122 9.03 1.02 -6.81
CA PHE A 122 9.89 1.80 -7.70
C PHE A 122 11.26 1.15 -7.87
N GLY A 123 11.82 1.26 -9.08
CA GLY A 123 13.04 0.55 -9.46
C GLY A 123 13.49 0.72 -10.91
N GLY A 124 13.30 1.90 -11.50
CA GLY A 124 13.53 2.14 -12.93
C GLY A 124 12.74 1.17 -13.83
N GLU A 125 13.43 0.18 -14.40
CA GLU A 125 12.84 -0.86 -15.26
C GLU A 125 12.11 -1.98 -14.47
N CYS A 126 12.20 -1.97 -13.14
CA CYS A 126 11.59 -2.98 -12.25
C CYS A 126 11.97 -4.42 -12.61
N ASP A 127 13.26 -4.61 -12.88
CA ASP A 127 13.84 -5.88 -13.34
C ASP A 127 14.08 -6.88 -12.20
N CYS A 128 13.30 -7.96 -12.17
CA CYS A 128 13.46 -9.05 -11.22
C CYS A 128 14.71 -9.93 -11.42
N GLY A 129 15.43 -9.78 -12.54
CA GLY A 129 16.71 -10.44 -12.79
C GLY A 129 17.91 -9.74 -12.14
N THR A 130 17.77 -8.48 -11.75
CA THR A 130 18.85 -7.67 -11.17
C THR A 130 18.57 -7.39 -9.69
N SER A 131 19.43 -7.93 -8.82
CA SER A 131 19.28 -7.73 -7.37
C SER A 131 19.35 -6.24 -7.00
N GLY A 132 18.40 -5.78 -6.19
CA GLY A 132 18.33 -4.41 -5.71
C GLY A 132 17.85 -3.37 -6.73
N SER A 133 17.46 -3.77 -7.94
CA SER A 133 16.92 -2.86 -8.96
C SER A 133 15.64 -2.15 -8.47
N ILE A 134 14.79 -2.88 -7.74
CA ILE A 134 13.58 -2.36 -7.10
C ILE A 134 13.92 -1.99 -5.67
N HIS A 135 13.94 -0.69 -5.41
CA HIS A 135 14.60 -0.12 -4.23
C HIS A 135 13.61 0.58 -3.28
N HIS A 136 12.40 0.93 -3.72
CA HIS A 136 11.43 1.60 -2.88
C HIS A 136 10.02 1.00 -2.94
N VAL A 137 9.29 1.11 -1.83
CA VAL A 137 7.86 0.75 -1.72
C VAL A 137 7.11 1.77 -0.86
N GLY A 138 5.85 2.02 -1.22
CA GLY A 138 4.88 2.77 -0.42
C GLY A 138 3.50 2.13 -0.47
N LEU A 139 2.54 2.71 0.24
CA LEU A 139 1.13 2.32 0.18
C LEU A 139 0.31 3.39 -0.53
N MET A 140 -0.49 3.00 -1.51
CA MET A 140 -1.43 3.89 -2.18
C MET A 140 -2.40 4.52 -1.17
N ILE A 141 -2.52 5.85 -1.15
CA ILE A 141 -3.53 6.55 -0.33
C ILE A 141 -4.87 6.65 -1.08
N ASP A 142 -4.80 6.75 -2.40
CA ASP A 142 -5.95 6.82 -3.28
C ASP A 142 -5.70 6.03 -4.59
N ASN A 143 -6.66 6.05 -5.52
CA ASN A 143 -6.49 5.42 -6.84
C ASN A 143 -5.63 6.29 -7.79
N GLY A 144 -5.08 7.39 -7.29
CA GLY A 144 -4.49 8.46 -8.05
C GLY A 144 -2.98 8.48 -7.89
N ASP A 145 -2.48 9.55 -7.31
CA ASP A 145 -1.06 9.91 -7.30
C ASP A 145 -0.46 9.92 -5.89
N ARG A 146 -1.27 9.66 -4.85
CA ARG A 146 -0.83 9.83 -3.47
C ARG A 146 -0.38 8.50 -2.89
N MET A 147 0.77 8.50 -2.23
CA MET A 147 1.29 7.34 -1.50
C MET A 147 1.79 7.73 -0.10
N TRP A 148 1.78 6.76 0.79
CA TRP A 148 2.30 6.85 2.14
C TRP A 148 3.56 5.98 2.28
N ASN A 149 4.66 6.55 2.74
CA ASN A 149 5.95 5.85 2.77
C ASN A 149 6.93 6.43 3.79
N ALA A 150 8.02 5.68 4.03
CA ALA A 150 9.25 6.17 4.66
C ALA A 150 10.30 6.39 3.55
N PRO A 151 10.52 7.64 3.08
CA PRO A 151 11.27 7.92 1.85
C PRO A 151 12.78 7.67 1.94
N ASN A 152 13.48 8.31 2.88
CA ASN A 152 14.94 8.25 3.04
C ASN A 152 15.37 9.07 4.27
N ASP A 153 16.65 8.97 4.60
CA ASP A 153 17.32 9.73 5.67
C ASP A 153 17.32 11.26 5.46
N ASP A 154 17.32 11.75 4.22
CA ASP A 154 17.35 13.20 3.97
C ASP A 154 16.04 13.87 4.39
N VAL A 155 14.92 13.19 4.17
CA VAL A 155 13.60 13.61 4.62
C VAL A 155 13.38 13.28 6.10
N ASN A 156 13.91 12.14 6.55
CA ASN A 156 13.84 11.60 7.91
C ASN A 156 12.45 11.61 8.58
N GLN A 157 11.40 11.28 7.82
CA GLN A 157 10.07 11.07 8.40
C GLN A 157 9.17 10.24 7.49
N VAL A 158 8.35 9.39 8.09
CA VAL A 158 7.20 8.76 7.44
C VAL A 158 6.17 9.83 7.09
N GLN A 159 5.80 9.92 5.82
CA GLN A 159 4.94 10.98 5.32
C GLN A 159 4.18 10.56 4.06
N GLU A 160 3.37 11.49 3.56
CA GLU A 160 2.76 11.40 2.24
C GLU A 160 3.72 11.97 1.18
N ASN A 161 3.81 11.28 0.04
CA ASN A 161 4.45 11.79 -1.17
C ASN A 161 3.58 11.52 -2.39
N SER A 162 3.83 12.25 -3.48
CA SER A 162 3.22 11.94 -4.78
C SER A 162 4.08 10.95 -5.58
N ILE A 163 3.42 10.05 -6.31
CA ILE A 163 4.06 9.09 -7.21
C ILE A 163 4.71 9.84 -8.37
N SER A 164 4.00 10.80 -8.96
CA SER A 164 4.51 11.67 -10.02
C SER A 164 5.71 12.53 -9.58
N GLY A 165 5.82 12.81 -8.27
CA GLY A 165 6.92 13.56 -7.68
C GLY A 165 8.08 12.70 -7.22
N PHE A 166 8.00 11.37 -7.32
CA PHE A 166 9.02 10.46 -6.83
C PHE A 166 10.32 10.51 -7.64
N GLY A 167 10.27 10.99 -8.89
CA GLY A 167 11.43 11.16 -9.77
C GLY A 167 11.70 9.99 -10.72
N GLU A 168 10.92 8.92 -10.63
CA GLU A 168 10.88 7.82 -11.59
C GLU A 168 9.47 7.21 -11.69
N ALA A 169 9.25 6.39 -12.71
CA ALA A 169 7.97 5.71 -12.89
C ALA A 169 7.78 4.60 -11.84
N ALA A 170 6.55 4.43 -11.37
CA ALA A 170 6.18 3.28 -10.57
C ALA A 170 6.28 2.00 -11.40
N CYS A 171 6.57 0.88 -10.74
CA CYS A 171 6.56 -0.43 -11.35
C CYS A 171 5.18 -0.78 -11.93
N PRO A 172 5.13 -1.62 -12.99
CA PRO A 172 3.89 -1.90 -13.72
C PRO A 172 2.83 -2.65 -12.91
N TYR A 173 3.17 -3.19 -11.73
CA TYR A 173 2.24 -3.87 -10.86
C TYR A 173 2.26 -3.30 -9.44
N VAL A 174 1.09 -3.31 -8.81
CA VAL A 174 0.92 -3.11 -7.37
C VAL A 174 0.59 -4.46 -6.71
N ILE A 175 0.86 -4.57 -5.41
CA ILE A 175 0.43 -5.73 -4.61
C ILE A 175 -0.81 -5.35 -3.81
N ARG A 176 -1.88 -6.14 -3.94
CA ARG A 176 -3.12 -5.96 -3.19
C ARG A 176 -3.21 -6.96 -2.05
N PHE A 177 -3.24 -6.44 -0.82
CA PHE A 177 -3.42 -7.23 0.39
C PHE A 177 -4.89 -7.65 0.55
N THR A 178 -5.12 -8.93 0.81
CA THR A 178 -6.45 -9.57 0.89
C THR A 178 -6.55 -10.51 2.08
#